data_AF-A0A0W1SSL3-F1
#
_entry.id   AF-A0A0W1SSL3-F1
#
_cell.length_a   1.000
_cell.length_b   1.000
_cell.length_c   1.000
_cell.angle_alpha   90.00
_cell.angle_beta   90.00
_cell.angle_gamma   90.00
#
_symmetry.space_group_name_H-M   'P 1'
#
loop_
_entity.id
_entity.type
_entity.pdbx_description
1 polymer ?
#
loop_
_entity_poly.entity_id
_entity_poly.type
_entity_poly.pdbx_seq_one_letter_code
_entity_poly.pdbx_strand_id
1 'polypeptide(L)'
;MSQTETSEPSAVSDAADPARRPQFLAIVGARVSEAASIAATVAPHASPLVCAPHSTSPSRLRATFAAMRQPEAPFVVATDSAAAVRDADKVLVTDGGIVVEDGAPADLLAVPGLFAQRYGDEIGANFSDPGKDVADE
;
A
#
# COMPACT_ATOMS: atom_id res chain seq x y z
N MET A 1 -50.36 5.63 33.17
CA MET A 1 -49.68 6.92 33.03
C MET A 1 -48.57 6.95 34.09
N SER A 2 -47.27 7.04 33.86
CA SER A 2 -46.46 7.16 32.65
C SER A 2 -45.04 6.70 33.00
N GLN A 3 -44.45 5.88 32.12
CA GLN A 3 -43.04 5.88 31.68
C GLN A 3 -41.92 5.75 32.72
N THR A 4 -41.47 4.52 32.92
CA THR A 4 -40.05 4.17 32.95
C THR A 4 -39.48 4.29 31.53
N GLU A 5 -38.39 5.02 31.33
CA GLU A 5 -37.32 4.63 30.40
C GLU A 5 -36.10 5.54 30.60
N THR A 6 -35.14 4.97 31.33
CA THR A 6 -33.70 5.03 31.07
C THR A 6 -33.32 5.82 29.82
N SER A 7 -32.64 6.95 30.02
CA SER A 7 -31.86 7.59 28.94
C SER A 7 -30.79 6.61 28.47
N GLU A 8 -31.09 5.93 27.37
CA GLU A 8 -30.10 5.20 26.57
C GLU A 8 -29.02 6.18 26.08
N PRO A 9 -27.75 5.77 26.09
CA PRO A 9 -26.69 6.58 25.50
C PRO A 9 -26.94 6.71 24.01
N SER A 10 -26.90 7.95 23.54
CA SER A 10 -27.05 8.34 22.15
C SER A 10 -26.30 7.42 21.22
N ALA A 11 -27.04 6.86 20.26
CA ALA A 11 -26.54 6.22 19.07
C ALA A 11 -25.45 7.09 18.40
N VAL A 12 -24.19 6.71 18.59
CA VAL A 12 -23.10 7.13 17.71
C VAL A 12 -22.94 6.00 16.69
N SER A 13 -23.52 6.24 15.52
CA SER A 13 -23.17 5.67 14.22
C SER A 13 -22.52 4.28 14.21
N ASP A 14 -23.40 3.28 14.11
CA ASP A 14 -23.13 1.95 13.52
C ASP A 14 -22.92 2.05 11.99
N ALA A 15 -22.19 3.07 11.52
CA ALA A 15 -21.87 3.25 10.11
C ALA A 15 -20.68 2.35 9.76
N ALA A 16 -20.96 1.05 9.56
CA ALA A 16 -20.09 0.08 8.88
C ALA A 16 -18.60 0.31 9.15
N ASP A 17 -18.10 -0.05 10.35
CA ASP A 17 -16.69 0.12 10.74
C ASP A 17 -15.74 -0.35 9.60
N PRO A 18 -15.14 0.57 8.83
CA PRO A 18 -14.23 0.22 7.75
C PRO A 18 -12.88 -0.26 8.28
N ALA A 19 -12.68 -0.27 9.61
CA ALA A 19 -11.46 -0.69 10.27
C ALA A 19 -11.31 -2.22 10.37
N ARG A 20 -12.31 -3.00 9.91
CA ARG A 20 -12.25 -4.47 9.91
C ARG A 20 -11.87 -5.12 8.58
N ARG A 21 -11.64 -4.36 7.51
CA ARG A 21 -11.05 -4.94 6.29
C ARG A 21 -9.54 -4.98 6.44
N PRO A 22 -8.89 -6.14 6.21
CA PRO A 22 -7.44 -6.20 6.23
C PRO A 22 -6.88 -5.26 5.16
N GLN A 23 -6.27 -4.19 5.63
CA GLN A 23 -5.75 -3.14 4.76
C GLN A 23 -4.50 -3.68 4.05
N PHE A 24 -4.45 -3.53 2.72
CA PHE A 24 -3.21 -3.63 1.99
C PHE A 24 -2.44 -2.33 2.19
N LEU A 25 -1.47 -2.40 3.09
CA LEU A 25 -0.54 -1.32 3.38
C LEU A 25 0.73 -1.53 2.55
N ALA A 26 1.06 -0.55 1.73
CA ALA A 26 2.31 -0.51 1.00
C ALA A 26 3.25 0.53 1.60
N ILE A 27 4.53 0.19 1.70
CA ILE A 27 5.60 1.11 2.05
C ILE A 27 6.53 1.21 0.84
N VAL A 28 6.68 2.42 0.30
CA VAL A 28 7.50 2.72 -0.87
C VAL A 28 8.69 3.56 -0.45
N GLY A 29 9.88 3.00 -0.51
CA GLY A 29 11.13 3.71 -0.19
C GLY A 29 12.08 3.78 -1.38
N ALA A 30 13.15 4.57 -1.26
CA ALA A 30 14.24 4.54 -2.25
C ALA A 30 14.95 3.18 -2.32
N ARG A 31 14.86 2.38 -1.24
CA ARG A 31 15.36 1.01 -1.15
C ARG A 31 14.35 0.13 -0.42
N VAL A 32 14.19 -1.10 -0.88
CA VAL A 32 13.32 -2.10 -0.23
C VAL A 32 13.68 -2.31 1.25
N SER A 33 14.97 -2.32 1.60
CA SER A 33 15.42 -2.51 3.00
C SER A 33 14.97 -1.37 3.93
N GLU A 34 14.89 -0.15 3.41
CA GLU A 34 14.41 1.02 4.17
C GLU A 34 12.90 0.90 4.39
N ALA A 35 12.15 0.63 3.32
CA ALA A 35 10.72 0.40 3.37
C ALA A 35 10.37 -0.76 4.33
N ALA A 36 11.15 -1.84 4.33
CA ALA A 36 10.97 -2.99 5.20
C ALA A 36 11.21 -2.64 6.69
N SER A 37 12.21 -1.80 6.96
CA SER A 37 12.50 -1.34 8.33
C SER A 37 11.34 -0.50 8.88
N ILE A 38 10.77 0.36 8.04
CA ILE A 38 9.58 1.14 8.40
C ILE A 38 8.37 0.24 8.56
N ALA A 39 8.15 -0.71 7.64
CA ALA A 39 7.08 -1.70 7.72
C ALA A 39 7.11 -2.48 9.05
N ALA A 40 8.29 -2.93 9.47
CA ALA A 40 8.49 -3.62 10.75
C ALA A 40 8.18 -2.73 11.97
N THR A 41 8.35 -1.41 11.84
CA THR A 41 8.07 -0.45 12.92
C THR A 41 6.57 -0.12 13.00
N VAL A 42 5.93 0.11 11.85
CA VAL A 42 4.51 0.52 11.80
C VAL A 42 3.55 -0.66 11.92
N ALA A 43 3.99 -1.86 11.54
CA ALA A 43 3.18 -3.08 11.55
C ALA A 43 3.98 -4.28 12.07
N PRO A 44 4.48 -4.26 13.32
CA PRO A 44 5.33 -5.32 13.88
C PRO A 44 4.66 -6.69 13.99
N HIS A 45 3.32 -6.72 13.97
CA HIS A 45 2.52 -7.95 14.04
C HIS A 45 1.89 -8.33 12.70
N ALA A 46 2.14 -7.57 11.62
CA ALA A 46 1.61 -7.93 10.31
C ALA A 46 2.46 -9.04 9.68
N SER A 47 1.84 -10.19 9.49
CA SER A 47 2.44 -11.35 8.85
C SER A 47 1.54 -11.80 7.70
N PRO A 48 2.06 -11.98 6.46
CA PRO A 48 3.47 -11.82 6.05
C PRO A 48 3.85 -10.38 5.65
N LEU A 49 5.07 -9.95 6.00
CA LEU A 49 5.74 -8.80 5.38
C LEU A 49 6.40 -9.25 4.07
N VAL A 50 5.99 -8.66 2.94
CA VAL A 50 6.53 -8.99 1.62
C VAL A 50 7.49 -7.91 1.16
N CYS A 51 8.72 -8.28 0.85
CA CYS A 51 9.72 -7.37 0.27
C CYS A 51 9.80 -7.58 -1.25
N ALA A 52 9.53 -6.54 -2.03
CA ALA A 52 9.45 -6.63 -3.49
C ALA A 52 10.33 -5.56 -4.19
N PRO A 53 11.41 -5.95 -4.88
CA PRO A 53 12.28 -5.02 -5.59
C PRO A 53 11.76 -4.65 -7.00
N HIS A 54 12.07 -3.42 -7.46
CA HIS A 54 11.65 -2.82 -8.73
C HIS A 54 12.25 -3.52 -9.96
N SER A 55 13.24 -4.40 -9.77
CA SER A 55 13.79 -5.25 -10.84
C SER A 55 12.74 -6.19 -11.46
N THR A 56 11.56 -6.30 -10.84
CA THR A 56 10.42 -7.08 -11.35
C THR A 56 9.40 -6.15 -11.97
N SER A 57 8.84 -6.52 -13.13
CA SER A 57 7.75 -5.79 -13.79
C SER A 57 6.64 -5.42 -12.77
N PRO A 58 6.22 -4.14 -12.69
CA PRO A 58 5.17 -3.70 -11.76
C PRO A 58 3.86 -4.48 -11.94
N SER A 59 3.54 -4.90 -13.17
CA SER A 59 2.37 -5.72 -13.47
C SER A 59 2.46 -7.11 -12.85
N ARG A 60 3.64 -7.72 -12.87
CA ARG A 60 3.88 -9.04 -12.25
C ARG A 60 3.87 -8.94 -10.73
N LEU A 61 4.40 -7.85 -10.17
CA LEU A 61 4.31 -7.56 -8.73
C LEU A 61 2.85 -7.41 -8.28
N ARG A 62 2.03 -6.62 -9.00
CA ARG A 62 0.60 -6.47 -8.70
C ARG A 62 -0.14 -7.82 -8.73
N ALA A 63 0.09 -8.64 -9.76
CA ALA A 63 -0.51 -9.97 -9.84
C ALA A 63 -0.08 -10.88 -8.67
N THR A 64 1.20 -10.82 -8.29
CA THR A 64 1.75 -11.59 -7.16
C THR A 64 1.16 -11.13 -5.83
N PHE A 65 1.05 -9.82 -5.60
CA PHE A 65 0.41 -9.24 -4.41
C PHE A 65 -1.05 -9.65 -4.32
N ALA A 66 -1.81 -9.52 -5.42
CA ALA A 66 -3.20 -9.94 -5.48
C ALA A 66 -3.38 -11.43 -5.14
N ALA A 67 -2.47 -12.30 -5.59
CA ALA A 67 -2.50 -13.73 -5.28
C ALA A 67 -2.14 -14.05 -3.82
N MET A 68 -1.28 -13.25 -3.19
CA MET A 68 -0.88 -13.43 -1.78
C MET A 68 -1.87 -12.84 -0.77
N ARG A 69 -2.66 -11.83 -1.18
CA ARG A 69 -3.64 -11.18 -0.30
C ARG A 69 -4.62 -12.21 0.26
N GLN A 70 -4.79 -12.17 1.59
CA GLN A 70 -5.79 -12.94 2.29
C GLN A 70 -6.97 -12.03 2.67
N PRO A 71 -8.22 -12.48 2.56
CA PRO A 71 -9.40 -11.67 2.88
C PRO A 71 -9.56 -11.40 4.37
N GLU A 72 -8.82 -12.10 5.24
CA GLU A 72 -8.96 -12.02 6.70
C GLU A 72 -7.70 -11.47 7.41
N ALA A 73 -6.59 -11.23 6.70
CA ALA A 73 -5.31 -10.83 7.32
C ALA A 73 -4.69 -9.60 6.64
N PRO A 74 -4.20 -8.61 7.42
CA PRO A 74 -3.58 -7.42 6.87
C PRO A 74 -2.36 -7.79 6.03
N PHE A 75 -2.24 -7.16 4.87
CA PHE A 75 -1.19 -7.48 3.91
C PHE A 75 -0.24 -6.29 3.81
N VAL A 76 1.02 -6.49 4.18
CA VAL A 76 2.01 -5.41 4.23
C VAL A 76 3.11 -5.69 3.21
N VAL A 77 3.34 -4.73 2.32
CA VAL A 77 4.39 -4.82 1.30
C VAL A 77 5.38 -3.69 1.50
N ALA A 78 6.66 -4.02 1.52
CA ALA A 78 7.76 -3.09 1.38
C ALA A 78 8.33 -3.19 -0.03
N THR A 79 8.36 -2.08 -0.77
CA THR A 79 8.87 -2.04 -2.14
C THR A 79 9.58 -0.73 -2.42
N ASP A 80 10.34 -0.69 -3.50
CA ASP A 80 10.90 0.50 -4.12
C ASP A 80 10.17 0.86 -5.43
N SER A 81 9.08 0.15 -5.78
CA SER A 81 8.23 0.46 -6.94
C SER A 81 6.89 1.07 -6.52
N ALA A 82 6.67 2.33 -6.88
CA ALA A 82 5.39 3.02 -6.74
C ALA A 82 4.30 2.44 -7.67
N ALA A 83 4.68 2.00 -8.87
CA ALA A 83 3.73 1.44 -9.84
C ALA A 83 3.20 0.04 -9.44
N ALA A 84 3.95 -0.69 -8.62
CA ALA A 84 3.57 -2.00 -8.11
C ALA A 84 2.50 -1.95 -7.01
N VAL A 85 2.33 -0.80 -6.34
CA VAL A 85 1.42 -0.64 -5.20
C VAL A 85 0.26 0.30 -5.46
N ARG A 86 -0.05 0.54 -6.74
CA ARG A 86 -1.20 1.36 -7.16
C ARG A 86 -2.54 0.85 -6.61
N ASP A 87 -2.65 -0.46 -6.38
CA ASP A 87 -3.87 -1.10 -5.88
C ASP A 87 -3.89 -1.23 -4.34
N ALA A 88 -2.95 -0.57 -3.66
CA ALA A 88 -2.90 -0.53 -2.19
C ALA A 88 -4.02 0.33 -1.62
N ASP A 89 -4.53 -0.07 -0.46
CA ASP A 89 -5.53 0.71 0.27
C ASP A 89 -4.88 1.93 0.91
N LYS A 90 -3.63 1.78 1.37
CA LYS A 90 -2.81 2.87 1.89
C LYS A 90 -1.35 2.69 1.48
N VAL A 91 -0.70 3.79 1.13
CA VAL A 91 0.73 3.86 0.82
C VAL A 91 1.41 4.80 1.82
N LEU A 92 2.58 4.38 2.31
CA LEU A 92 3.52 5.20 3.05
C LEU A 92 4.75 5.38 2.17
N VAL A 93 5.09 6.61 1.83
CA VAL A 93 6.33 6.91 1.10
C VAL A 93 7.39 7.28 2.09
N THR A 94 8.55 6.64 1.97
CA THR A 94 9.71 6.92 2.80
C THR A 94 10.81 7.58 1.99
N ASP A 95 11.55 8.45 2.68
CA ASP A 95 12.78 9.04 2.22
C ASP A 95 13.75 9.18 3.39
N GLY A 96 14.96 8.68 3.27
CA GLY A 96 15.97 8.75 4.34
C GLY A 96 15.57 8.02 5.63
N GLY A 97 14.68 7.04 5.58
CA GLY A 97 14.22 6.27 6.73
C GLY A 97 13.12 6.96 7.56
N ILE A 98 12.44 7.97 7.01
CA ILE A 98 11.25 8.58 7.60
C ILE A 98 10.09 8.57 6.61
N VAL A 99 8.85 8.51 7.10
CA VAL A 99 7.66 8.65 6.25
C VAL A 99 7.48 10.13 5.89
N VAL A 100 7.54 10.44 4.61
CA VAL A 100 7.39 11.81 4.07
C VAL A 100 6.01 12.06 3.49
N GLU A 101 5.33 11.00 3.02
CA GLU A 101 3.97 11.08 2.49
C GLU A 101 3.17 9.85 2.95
N ASP A 102 1.88 10.03 3.23
CA ASP A 102 0.95 8.95 3.47
C ASP A 102 -0.43 9.23 2.87
N GLY A 103 -1.09 8.19 2.38
CA GLY A 103 -2.43 8.34 1.80
C GLY A 103 -2.83 7.18 0.90
N ALA A 104 -3.98 7.29 0.26
CA ALA A 104 -4.34 6.36 -0.80
C ALA A 104 -3.52 6.67 -2.07
N PRO A 105 -3.18 5.66 -2.90
CA PRO A 105 -2.46 5.88 -4.16
C PRO A 105 -3.12 6.92 -5.06
N ALA A 106 -4.45 6.95 -5.11
CA ALA A 106 -5.19 7.92 -5.92
C ALA A 106 -4.97 9.36 -5.47
N ASP A 107 -4.94 9.59 -4.15
CA ASP A 107 -4.73 10.92 -3.57
C ASP A 107 -3.27 11.37 -3.74
N LEU A 108 -2.32 10.45 -3.54
CA LEU A 108 -0.90 10.71 -3.73
C LEU A 108 -0.51 10.95 -5.20
N LEU A 109 -1.29 10.44 -6.15
CA LEU A 109 -1.13 10.75 -7.58
C LEU A 109 -1.80 12.07 -7.99
N ALA A 110 -2.82 12.50 -7.25
CA ALA A 110 -3.52 13.76 -7.54
C ALA A 110 -2.69 14.99 -7.15
N VAL A 111 -1.76 14.82 -6.20
CA VAL A 111 -0.84 15.88 -5.76
C VAL A 111 0.56 15.59 -6.32
N PRO A 112 1.25 16.58 -6.90
CA PRO A 112 2.65 16.41 -7.30
C PRO A 112 3.53 16.25 -6.05
N GLY A 113 3.87 14.99 -5.74
CA GLY A 113 4.72 14.58 -4.62
C GLY A 113 5.75 13.54 -5.03
N LEU A 114 6.47 13.02 -4.04
CA LEU A 114 7.51 12.00 -4.22
C LEU A 114 6.93 10.69 -4.78
N PHE A 115 5.71 10.32 -4.34
CA PHE A 115 4.99 9.18 -4.92
C PHE A 115 4.72 9.35 -6.41
N ALA A 116 4.13 10.49 -6.80
CA ALA A 116 3.75 10.78 -8.17
C ALA A 116 4.97 10.88 -9.10
N GLN A 117 6.07 11.46 -8.60
CA GLN A 117 7.34 11.51 -9.32
C GLN A 117 7.89 10.11 -9.60
N ARG A 118 8.03 9.26 -8.56
CA ARG A 118 8.51 7.88 -8.71
C ARG A 118 7.61 7.06 -9.64
N TYR A 119 6.29 7.19 -9.49
CA TYR A 119 5.34 6.53 -10.36
C TYR A 119 5.52 6.95 -11.83
N GLY A 120 5.68 8.26 -12.10
CA GLY A 120 5.94 8.79 -13.43
C GLY A 120 7.24 8.26 -14.03
N ASP A 121 8.31 8.23 -13.23
CA ASP A 121 9.62 7.73 -13.64
C ASP A 121 9.57 6.24 -13.98
N GLU A 122 8.88 5.41 -13.19
CA GLU A 122 8.74 3.97 -13.45
C GLU A 122 7.89 3.68 -14.69
N ILE A 123 6.79 4.40 -14.86
CA ILE A 123 5.94 4.23 -16.06
C ILE A 123 6.68 4.75 -17.30
N GLY A 124 7.36 5.89 -17.22
CA GLY A 124 8.18 6.45 -18.30
C GLY A 124 9.40 5.58 -18.65
N ALA A 125 10.03 4.95 -17.65
CA ALA A 125 11.11 3.99 -17.85
C ALA A 125 10.62 2.70 -18.52
N ASN A 126 9.42 2.20 -18.17
CA ASN A 126 8.82 1.04 -18.83
C ASN A 126 8.53 1.29 -20.32
N PHE A 127 8.27 2.52 -20.75
CA PHE A 127 8.19 2.87 -22.18
C PHE A 127 9.56 2.90 -22.87
N SER A 128 10.65 3.06 -22.11
CA SER A 128 12.02 3.06 -22.61
C SER A 128 12.65 1.65 -22.64
N ASP A 129 12.04 0.66 -21.97
CA ASP A 129 12.44 -0.75 -22.03
C ASP A 129 11.27 -1.69 -22.41
N PRO A 130 10.73 -1.59 -23.64
CA PRO A 130 9.66 -2.49 -24.11
C PRO A 130 10.15 -3.92 -24.46
N GLY A 131 11.40 -4.28 -24.15
CA GLY A 131 12.14 -5.29 -24.92
C GLY A 131 12.63 -6.55 -24.21
N LYS A 132 12.34 -6.79 -22.92
CA LYS A 132 12.96 -7.92 -22.19
C LYS A 132 12.02 -9.08 -21.80
N ASP A 133 10.84 -9.20 -22.42
CA ASP A 133 9.92 -10.33 -22.22
C ASP A 133 9.71 -11.19 -23.49
N VAL A 134 10.64 -11.15 -24.46
CA VAL A 134 10.65 -12.05 -25.64
C VAL A 134 11.96 -12.83 -25.74
N ALA A 135 12.26 -13.64 -24.74
CA ALA A 135 13.26 -14.70 -24.87
C ALA A 135 12.88 -15.86 -23.95
N ASP A 136 11.99 -16.72 -24.44
CA ASP A 136 11.94 -18.16 -24.13
C ASP A 136 10.85 -18.78 -25.04
N GLU A 137 11.23 -19.08 -26.29
CA GLU A 137 10.64 -20.18 -27.07
C GLU A 137 11.73 -21.24 -27.32
#